data_AF-A0A963S8M0-F1
#
_entry.id   AF-A0A963S8M0-F1
#
_cell.length_a   1.000
_cell.length_b   1.000
_cell.length_c   1.000
_cell.angle_alpha   90.00
_cell.angle_beta   90.00
_cell.angle_gamma   90.00
#
_symmetry.space_group_name_H-M   'P 1'
#
loop_
_entity.id
_entity.type
_entity.pdbx_description
1 polymer ?
#
loop_
_entity_poly.entity_id
_entity_poly.type
_entity_poly.pdbx_seq_one_letter_code
_entity_poly.pdbx_strand_id
1 'polypeptide(L)'
;MADTKEKAPPLAGLVRAGDQQKDAVAITDFIWMAYDVSNAYLVNTDDGDVMVNTGFNENAERNKALLEPHRSGPLRYIILTQSHADHFGGVLDFKEPETKVVSGPGYIEARDDMLGLQSYFGPRTFKLWGSTLKQDGPPKKPQPDVTPDVFVEDRMALEVGGRTFELIHAPEGETEDNILVWMPKEKIVFTGNTFGPVWLSMPFLNTLRGDKPRRVREYLKSLAKVRDLGAEILITGHGDPIVGKDRIREDLDRMEAAVTYVRDYTLEGMKAGKTVHELMAGFEFPGNVAIGDFHGKASWAVKSIWREYSGWFHYEDGTTELYGVPRSSVYGDLAELAGGAAKLAERARQKLGEGKPLEALHLTDIALGAQPGEKSALEVKRDASQMLLEQSGGANLSETMWLRSEIAEIEKALGEG
;
A
#
# COMPACT_ATOMS: atom_id res chain seq x y z
N MET A 1 -34.18 3.53 10.01
CA MET A 1 -33.47 3.32 8.74
C MET A 1 -32.60 4.54 8.51
N ALA A 2 -31.35 4.49 8.99
CA ALA A 2 -30.36 5.50 8.66
C ALA A 2 -29.77 5.12 7.31
N ASP A 3 -29.62 6.10 6.42
CA ASP A 3 -29.03 5.99 5.09
C ASP A 3 -27.53 5.63 5.23
N THR A 4 -27.22 4.35 5.45
CA THR A 4 -25.87 3.81 5.39
C THR A 4 -25.56 3.43 3.95
N LYS A 5 -25.46 4.42 3.06
CA LYS A 5 -24.64 4.22 1.87
C LYS A 5 -23.23 3.93 2.37
N GLU A 6 -22.75 2.70 2.13
CA GLU A 6 -21.36 2.34 2.39
C GLU A 6 -20.46 3.41 1.78
N LYS A 7 -19.81 4.22 2.63
CA LYS A 7 -18.79 5.14 2.16
C LYS A 7 -17.58 4.31 1.77
N ALA A 8 -17.17 4.43 0.51
CA ALA A 8 -15.92 3.82 0.07
C ALA A 8 -14.75 4.37 0.89
N PRO A 9 -13.75 3.54 1.25
CA PRO A 9 -12.57 4.01 1.97
C PRO A 9 -11.86 5.13 1.19
N PRO A 10 -11.19 6.12 1.85
CA PRO A 10 -10.56 7.25 1.16
C PRO A 10 -9.64 6.86 0.00
N LEU A 11 -8.83 5.81 0.18
CA LEU A 11 -7.92 5.31 -0.87
C LEU A 11 -8.66 4.76 -2.10
N ALA A 12 -9.85 4.17 -1.95
CA ALA A 12 -10.65 3.75 -3.11
C ALA A 12 -11.09 4.95 -3.96
N GLY A 13 -11.29 6.12 -3.33
CA GLY A 13 -11.58 7.36 -4.04
C GLY A 13 -10.39 7.86 -4.86
N LEU A 14 -9.18 7.82 -4.28
CA LEU A 14 -7.95 8.21 -4.97
C LEU A 14 -7.65 7.32 -6.18
N VAL A 15 -7.74 6.00 -6.00
CA VAL A 15 -7.49 5.01 -7.07
C VAL A 15 -8.42 5.20 -8.27
N ARG A 16 -9.61 5.78 -8.06
CA ARG A 16 -10.63 5.99 -9.10
C ARG A 16 -10.78 7.45 -9.51
N ALA A 17 -9.90 8.34 -9.04
CA ALA A 17 -10.01 9.78 -9.27
C ALA A 17 -10.05 10.14 -10.76
N GLY A 18 -9.35 9.36 -11.59
CA GLY A 18 -9.31 9.57 -13.03
C GLY A 18 -10.50 9.03 -13.83
N ASP A 19 -11.38 8.20 -13.26
CA ASP A 19 -12.41 7.43 -14.02
C ASP A 19 -13.28 8.31 -14.92
N GLN A 20 -13.49 9.57 -14.55
CA GLN A 20 -14.34 10.53 -15.26
C GLN A 20 -13.57 11.76 -15.74
N GLN A 21 -12.23 11.74 -15.67
CA GLN A 21 -11.39 12.86 -16.11
C GLN A 21 -11.48 13.04 -17.63
N LYS A 22 -11.66 14.28 -18.07
CA LYS A 22 -11.80 14.65 -19.49
C LYS A 22 -10.64 15.48 -20.02
N ASP A 23 -9.86 16.09 -19.13
CA ASP A 23 -8.67 16.88 -19.45
C ASP A 23 -7.65 16.75 -18.31
N ALA A 24 -6.37 16.96 -18.61
CA ALA A 24 -5.33 17.04 -17.59
C ALA A 24 -5.53 18.27 -16.68
N VAL A 25 -5.10 18.15 -15.44
CA VAL A 25 -5.15 19.23 -14.45
C VAL A 25 -3.82 19.97 -14.45
N ALA A 26 -3.85 21.29 -14.67
CA ALA A 26 -2.69 22.14 -14.46
C ALA A 26 -2.39 22.26 -12.96
N ILE A 27 -1.20 21.84 -12.54
CA ILE A 27 -0.66 22.11 -11.18
C ILE A 27 0.04 23.47 -11.17
N THR A 28 0.80 23.75 -12.23
CA THR A 28 1.40 25.04 -12.54
C THR A 28 1.16 25.35 -14.02
N ASP A 29 1.72 26.44 -14.53
CA ASP A 29 1.74 26.77 -15.96
C ASP A 29 2.62 25.83 -16.81
N PHE A 30 3.39 24.93 -16.19
CA PHE A 30 4.27 23.98 -16.88
C PHE A 30 4.20 22.55 -16.32
N ILE A 31 3.31 22.24 -15.38
CA ILE A 31 3.11 20.89 -14.84
C ILE A 31 1.65 20.49 -15.02
N TRP A 32 1.42 19.39 -15.74
CA TRP A 32 0.10 18.83 -16.01
C TRP A 32 -0.01 17.44 -15.39
N MET A 33 -1.19 17.13 -14.83
CA MET A 33 -1.48 15.90 -14.11
C MET A 33 -2.66 15.17 -14.73
N ALA A 34 -2.49 13.88 -15.00
CA ALA A 34 -3.59 12.94 -15.21
C ALA A 34 -3.80 12.13 -13.92
N TYR A 35 -5.01 12.17 -13.38
CA TYR A 35 -5.39 11.31 -12.25
C TYR A 35 -5.48 9.87 -12.70
N ASP A 36 -4.96 8.95 -11.90
CA ASP A 36 -5.01 7.51 -12.15
C ASP A 36 -4.80 6.76 -10.81
N VAL A 37 -4.63 5.44 -10.83
CA VAL A 37 -4.29 4.64 -9.65
C VAL A 37 -3.12 5.29 -8.93
N SER A 38 -1.99 5.51 -9.61
CA SER A 38 -1.06 6.59 -9.30
C SER A 38 -1.06 7.55 -10.48
N ASN A 39 -1.05 8.86 -10.21
CA ASN A 39 -1.10 9.90 -11.20
C ASN A 39 0.11 9.88 -12.15
N ALA A 40 -0.08 10.39 -13.36
CA ALA A 40 0.96 10.66 -14.34
C ALA A 40 1.19 12.17 -14.48
N TYR A 41 2.44 12.60 -14.53
CA TYR A 41 2.80 14.02 -14.56
C TYR A 41 3.63 14.36 -15.79
N LEU A 42 3.23 15.39 -16.53
CA LEU A 42 3.97 15.97 -17.65
C LEU A 42 4.53 17.33 -17.22
N VAL A 43 5.85 17.49 -17.31
CA VAL A 43 6.57 18.72 -17.00
C VAL A 43 7.13 19.31 -18.28
N ASN A 44 6.64 20.48 -18.67
CA ASN A 44 7.10 21.19 -19.86
C ASN A 44 8.43 21.91 -19.61
N THR A 45 9.30 21.91 -20.61
CA THR A 45 10.57 22.65 -20.60
C THR A 45 10.84 23.30 -21.96
N ASP A 46 11.86 24.16 -22.04
CA ASP A 46 12.20 24.85 -23.30
C ASP A 46 12.86 23.92 -24.35
N ASP A 47 13.23 22.68 -23.99
CA ASP A 47 13.87 21.69 -24.87
C ASP A 47 13.25 20.29 -24.73
N GLY A 48 11.91 20.25 -24.75
CA GLY A 48 11.12 19.02 -24.67
C GLY A 48 10.57 18.74 -23.28
N ASP A 49 9.79 17.67 -23.17
CA ASP A 49 9.05 17.36 -21.95
C ASP A 49 9.80 16.34 -21.08
N VAL A 50 9.51 16.38 -19.77
CA VAL A 50 9.91 15.37 -18.79
C VAL A 50 8.66 14.80 -18.16
N MET A 51 8.53 13.49 -18.15
CA MET A 51 7.40 12.80 -17.51
C MET A 51 7.84 12.22 -16.17
N VAL A 52 7.03 12.41 -15.12
CA VAL A 52 7.24 11.76 -13.82
C VAL A 52 6.07 10.79 -13.61
N ASN A 53 6.38 9.49 -13.58
CA ASN A 53 5.42 8.38 -13.62
C ASN A 53 4.50 8.41 -14.85
N THR A 54 3.83 7.30 -15.12
CA THR A 54 3.06 7.06 -16.35
C THR A 54 1.67 6.48 -16.11
N GLY A 55 1.29 6.31 -14.85
CA GLY A 55 0.03 5.72 -14.44
C GLY A 55 -0.01 4.19 -14.61
N PHE A 56 -1.21 3.65 -14.43
CA PHE A 56 -1.49 2.23 -14.47
C PHE A 56 -1.65 1.74 -15.91
N ASN A 57 -1.17 0.53 -16.18
CA ASN A 57 -1.09 -0.01 -17.54
C ASN A 57 -2.46 -0.06 -18.26
N GLU A 58 -3.55 -0.33 -17.54
CA GLU A 58 -4.91 -0.34 -18.13
C GLU A 58 -5.43 1.05 -18.51
N ASN A 59 -4.87 2.11 -17.93
CA ASN A 59 -5.28 3.50 -18.14
C ASN A 59 -4.29 4.30 -19.00
N ALA A 60 -3.23 3.66 -19.49
CA ALA A 60 -2.14 4.32 -20.21
C ALA A 60 -2.60 5.12 -21.44
N GLU A 61 -3.47 4.55 -22.28
CA GLU A 61 -4.02 5.24 -23.46
C GLU A 61 -4.82 6.49 -23.08
N ARG A 62 -5.63 6.39 -22.03
CA ARG A 62 -6.40 7.52 -21.50
C ARG A 62 -5.47 8.61 -20.98
N ASN A 63 -4.48 8.25 -20.16
CA ASN A 63 -3.52 9.23 -19.62
C ASN A 63 -2.77 9.93 -20.75
N LYS A 64 -2.37 9.19 -21.79
CA LYS A 64 -1.71 9.76 -22.96
C LYS A 64 -2.63 10.75 -23.68
N ALA A 65 -3.88 10.38 -23.94
CA ALA A 65 -4.84 11.26 -24.57
C ALA A 65 -5.12 12.56 -23.77
N LEU A 66 -5.08 12.49 -22.43
CA LEU A 66 -5.25 13.65 -21.55
C LEU A 66 -4.04 14.59 -21.57
N LEU A 67 -2.82 14.03 -21.65
CA LEU A 67 -1.57 14.81 -21.55
C LEU A 67 -1.06 15.30 -22.92
N GLU A 68 -1.38 14.62 -24.02
CA GLU A 68 -0.91 14.96 -25.37
C GLU A 68 -1.19 16.43 -25.78
N PRO A 69 -2.37 17.02 -25.50
CA PRO A 69 -2.66 18.42 -25.85
C PRO A 69 -1.78 19.44 -25.14
N HIS A 70 -1.12 19.03 -24.05
CA HIS A 70 -0.32 19.90 -23.17
C HIS A 70 1.19 19.71 -23.35
N ARG A 71 1.60 18.94 -24.36
CA ARG A 71 3.01 18.73 -24.68
C ARG A 71 3.65 20.00 -25.25
N SER A 72 4.89 20.23 -24.85
CA SER A 72 5.70 21.35 -25.37
C SER A 72 6.75 20.90 -26.38
N GLY A 73 7.05 19.61 -26.46
CA GLY A 73 8.00 19.07 -27.42
C GLY A 73 8.23 17.56 -27.29
N PRO A 74 9.32 17.03 -27.87
CA PRO A 74 9.70 15.63 -27.74
C PRO A 74 9.88 15.22 -26.27
N LEU A 75 9.56 13.98 -25.92
CA LEU A 75 9.69 13.48 -24.56
C LEU A 75 11.14 13.05 -24.31
N ARG A 76 11.87 13.82 -23.50
CA ARG A 76 13.30 13.58 -23.22
C ARG A 76 13.50 12.48 -22.19
N TYR A 77 12.73 12.55 -21.10
CA TYR A 77 12.87 11.63 -19.97
C TYR A 77 11.51 11.14 -19.47
N ILE A 78 11.46 9.88 -19.07
CA ILE A 78 10.44 9.34 -18.17
C ILE A 78 11.15 8.96 -16.88
N ILE A 79 10.83 9.64 -15.79
CA ILE A 79 11.39 9.37 -14.47
C ILE A 79 10.34 8.56 -13.67
N LEU A 80 10.71 7.35 -13.29
CA LEU A 80 9.88 6.45 -12.50
C LEU A 80 10.27 6.59 -11.04
N THR A 81 9.35 7.06 -10.21
CA THR A 81 9.62 7.26 -8.78
C THR A 81 9.75 5.94 -8.03
N GLN A 82 9.21 4.84 -8.55
CA GLN A 82 9.25 3.49 -7.94
C GLN A 82 8.84 2.38 -8.92
N SER A 83 9.11 1.13 -8.54
CA SER A 83 8.80 -0.10 -9.30
C SER A 83 7.40 -0.68 -9.08
N HIS A 84 6.40 0.12 -8.70
CA HIS A 84 5.00 -0.35 -8.68
C HIS A 84 4.31 -0.07 -10.02
N ALA A 85 3.46 -0.99 -10.46
CA ALA A 85 2.89 -0.99 -11.82
C ALA A 85 1.98 0.20 -12.13
N ASP A 86 1.42 0.84 -11.11
CA ASP A 86 0.67 2.09 -11.24
C ASP A 86 1.57 3.31 -11.50
N HIS A 87 2.90 3.18 -11.41
CA HIS A 87 3.85 4.24 -11.74
C HIS A 87 4.50 4.07 -13.12
N PHE A 88 4.81 2.84 -13.51
CA PHE A 88 5.49 2.55 -14.79
C PHE A 88 4.58 1.92 -15.85
N GLY A 89 3.32 1.67 -15.54
CA GLY A 89 2.42 0.87 -16.37
C GLY A 89 2.18 1.43 -17.77
N GLY A 90 2.29 2.75 -17.95
CA GLY A 90 2.14 3.42 -19.23
C GLY A 90 3.44 3.66 -20.01
N VAL A 91 4.61 3.27 -19.51
CA VAL A 91 5.90 3.62 -20.14
C VAL A 91 5.95 3.28 -21.63
N LEU A 92 5.48 2.09 -22.04
CA LEU A 92 5.52 1.67 -23.44
C LEU A 92 4.58 2.48 -24.34
N ASP A 93 3.54 3.10 -23.78
CA ASP A 93 2.60 3.94 -24.51
C ASP A 93 3.16 5.36 -24.71
N PHE A 94 3.96 5.86 -23.76
CA PHE A 94 4.54 7.21 -23.80
C PHE A 94 5.94 7.27 -24.42
N LYS A 95 6.77 6.24 -24.27
CA LYS A 95 8.19 6.25 -24.67
C LYS A 95 8.36 6.52 -26.17
N GLU A 96 9.16 7.53 -26.51
CA GLU A 96 9.60 7.83 -27.87
C GLU A 96 11.01 7.24 -28.12
N PRO A 97 11.49 7.17 -29.38
CA PRO A 97 12.78 6.53 -29.69
C PRO A 97 13.99 7.09 -28.93
N GLU A 98 13.99 8.40 -28.63
CA GLU A 98 15.08 9.08 -27.91
C GLU A 98 14.82 9.23 -26.41
N THR A 99 13.63 8.86 -25.92
CA THR A 99 13.26 9.02 -24.51
C THR A 99 14.11 8.09 -23.63
N LYS A 100 14.71 8.66 -22.58
CA LYS A 100 15.43 7.90 -21.55
C LYS A 100 14.53 7.62 -20.35
N VAL A 101 14.46 6.36 -19.93
CA VAL A 101 13.76 5.95 -18.72
C VAL A 101 14.75 5.97 -17.55
N VAL A 102 14.39 6.62 -16.45
CA VAL A 102 15.24 6.77 -15.26
C VAL A 102 14.52 6.20 -14.04
N SER A 103 15.22 5.47 -13.18
CA SER A 103 14.67 5.00 -11.90
C SER A 103 15.75 4.80 -10.83
N GLY A 104 15.37 4.32 -9.65
CA GLY A 104 16.28 4.04 -8.54
C GLY A 104 16.89 2.64 -8.58
N PRO A 105 17.96 2.41 -7.81
CA PRO A 105 18.58 1.09 -7.68
C PRO A 105 17.57 0.11 -7.08
N GLY A 106 17.63 -1.15 -7.53
CA GLY A 106 16.68 -2.19 -7.09
C GLY A 106 15.37 -2.25 -7.87
N TYR A 107 15.08 -1.29 -8.77
CA TYR A 107 13.86 -1.31 -9.59
C TYR A 107 13.67 -2.64 -10.32
N ILE A 108 14.72 -3.16 -10.97
CA ILE A 108 14.66 -4.41 -11.75
C ILE A 108 14.35 -5.58 -10.82
N GLU A 109 15.03 -5.69 -9.69
CA GLU A 109 14.81 -6.78 -8.73
C GLU A 109 13.38 -6.75 -8.19
N ALA A 110 12.90 -5.59 -7.71
CA ALA A 110 11.56 -5.46 -7.16
C ALA A 110 10.48 -5.72 -8.22
N ARG A 111 10.67 -5.24 -9.45
CA ARG A 111 9.74 -5.48 -10.56
C ARG A 111 9.73 -6.96 -10.99
N ASP A 112 10.90 -7.58 -11.11
CA ASP A 112 11.04 -8.97 -11.53
C ASP A 112 10.52 -9.94 -10.47
N ASP A 113 10.68 -9.64 -9.18
CA ASP A 113 10.06 -10.42 -8.10
C ASP A 113 8.54 -10.41 -8.22
N MET A 114 7.94 -9.24 -8.48
CA MET A 114 6.49 -9.12 -8.64
C MET A 114 5.97 -9.82 -9.89
N LEU A 115 6.65 -9.67 -11.03
CA LEU A 115 6.28 -10.35 -12.27
C LEU A 115 6.51 -11.86 -12.20
N GLY A 116 7.65 -12.28 -11.66
CA GLY A 116 8.05 -13.69 -11.56
C GLY A 116 7.20 -14.49 -10.58
N LEU A 117 6.69 -13.85 -9.53
CA LEU A 117 5.81 -14.46 -8.53
C LEU A 117 4.33 -14.11 -8.73
N GLN A 118 3.93 -13.76 -9.95
CA GLN A 118 2.57 -13.29 -10.20
C GLN A 118 1.48 -14.33 -9.92
N SER A 119 1.77 -15.63 -10.04
CA SER A 119 0.85 -16.70 -9.63
C SER A 119 0.59 -16.73 -8.11
N TYR A 120 1.53 -16.20 -7.32
CA TYR A 120 1.41 -16.08 -5.87
C TYR A 120 0.81 -14.73 -5.46
N PHE A 121 1.29 -13.61 -6.02
CA PHE A 121 0.81 -12.27 -5.67
C PHE A 121 -0.53 -11.92 -6.32
N GLY A 122 -0.81 -12.40 -7.53
CA GLY A 122 -2.03 -12.09 -8.28
C GLY A 122 -3.32 -12.32 -7.49
N PRO A 123 -3.57 -13.53 -6.96
CA PRO A 123 -4.77 -13.80 -6.15
C PRO A 123 -4.85 -12.92 -4.88
N ARG A 124 -3.72 -12.62 -4.26
CA ARG A 124 -3.65 -11.79 -3.03
C ARG A 124 -3.94 -10.32 -3.33
N THR A 125 -3.42 -9.81 -4.43
CA THR A 125 -3.74 -8.47 -4.95
C THR A 125 -5.22 -8.39 -5.31
N PHE A 126 -5.75 -9.38 -6.05
CA PHE A 126 -7.15 -9.42 -6.44
C PHE A 126 -8.10 -9.41 -5.25
N LYS A 127 -7.78 -10.16 -4.18
CA LYS A 127 -8.53 -10.17 -2.93
C LYS A 127 -8.67 -8.79 -2.28
N LEU A 128 -7.64 -7.94 -2.42
CA LEU A 128 -7.63 -6.60 -1.83
C LEU A 128 -8.17 -5.51 -2.78
N TRP A 129 -8.01 -5.70 -4.09
CA TRP A 129 -8.18 -4.61 -5.06
C TRP A 129 -9.18 -4.89 -6.18
N GLY A 130 -9.57 -6.15 -6.43
CA GLY A 130 -10.36 -6.54 -7.59
C GLY A 130 -11.68 -5.79 -7.70
N SER A 131 -12.41 -5.66 -6.59
CA SER A 131 -13.66 -4.89 -6.53
C SER A 131 -13.47 -3.38 -6.75
N THR A 132 -12.39 -2.82 -6.20
CA THR A 132 -12.07 -1.38 -6.32
C THR A 132 -11.67 -1.03 -7.74
N LEU A 133 -10.86 -1.88 -8.39
CA LEU A 133 -10.41 -1.70 -9.77
C LEU A 133 -11.45 -2.15 -10.80
N LYS A 134 -12.63 -2.64 -10.37
CA LYS A 134 -13.66 -3.25 -11.24
C LYS A 134 -13.09 -4.31 -12.17
N GLN A 135 -12.18 -5.12 -11.64
CA GLN A 135 -11.58 -6.22 -12.38
C GLN A 135 -12.47 -7.45 -12.27
N ASP A 136 -13.05 -7.87 -13.40
CA ASP A 136 -13.77 -9.14 -13.54
C ASP A 136 -12.81 -10.23 -14.05
N GLY A 137 -11.70 -10.46 -13.32
CA GLY A 137 -10.65 -11.41 -13.68
C GLY A 137 -9.23 -10.80 -13.69
N PRO A 138 -8.23 -11.50 -14.28
CA PRO A 138 -6.88 -10.96 -14.38
C PRO A 138 -6.84 -9.65 -15.19
N PRO A 139 -5.83 -8.78 -14.96
CA PRO A 139 -5.68 -7.54 -15.70
C PRO A 139 -5.73 -7.75 -17.21
N LYS A 140 -6.46 -6.89 -17.93
CA LYS A 140 -6.65 -7.02 -19.39
C LYS A 140 -5.38 -6.74 -20.17
N LYS A 141 -4.56 -5.82 -19.65
CA LYS A 141 -3.22 -5.52 -20.16
C LYS A 141 -2.21 -6.05 -19.15
N PRO A 142 -1.22 -6.86 -19.56
CA PRO A 142 -0.16 -7.28 -18.65
C PRO A 142 0.67 -6.06 -18.22
N GLN A 143 1.29 -6.16 -17.05
CA GLN A 143 2.28 -5.17 -16.64
C GLN A 143 3.46 -5.20 -17.63
N PRO A 144 3.96 -4.03 -18.07
CA PRO A 144 5.03 -3.98 -19.05
C PRO A 144 6.38 -4.35 -18.44
N ASP A 145 7.20 -5.09 -19.19
CA ASP A 145 8.60 -5.36 -18.88
C ASP A 145 9.44 -4.13 -19.27
N VAL A 146 9.60 -3.19 -18.34
CA VAL A 146 10.33 -1.92 -18.56
C VAL A 146 11.72 -1.98 -17.94
N THR A 147 12.77 -1.87 -18.75
CA THR A 147 14.15 -1.71 -18.23
C THR A 147 14.54 -0.24 -18.27
N PRO A 148 14.83 0.40 -17.12
CA PRO A 148 15.36 1.76 -17.10
C PRO A 148 16.69 1.88 -17.85
N ASP A 149 16.88 2.99 -18.54
CA ASP A 149 18.12 3.34 -19.23
C ASP A 149 19.19 3.88 -18.25
N VAL A 150 18.76 4.46 -17.12
CA VAL A 150 19.63 5.10 -16.12
C VAL A 150 19.13 4.78 -14.71
N PHE A 151 20.08 4.52 -13.80
CA PHE A 151 19.82 4.32 -12.37
C PHE A 151 20.44 5.44 -11.51
N VAL A 152 19.68 5.93 -10.54
CA VAL A 152 20.08 7.01 -9.62
C VAL A 152 20.55 6.40 -8.30
N GLU A 153 21.83 6.08 -8.19
CA GLU A 153 22.39 5.39 -7.01
C GLU A 153 22.25 6.19 -5.70
N ASP A 154 22.50 7.51 -5.74
CA ASP A 154 22.35 8.41 -4.59
C ASP A 154 21.72 9.74 -5.00
N ARG A 155 22.39 10.49 -5.87
CA ARG A 155 21.87 11.75 -6.41
C ARG A 155 22.36 11.98 -7.84
N MET A 156 21.48 12.48 -8.70
CA MET A 156 21.77 12.87 -10.08
C MET A 156 21.05 14.16 -10.40
N ALA A 157 21.63 15.03 -11.24
CA ALA A 157 20.93 16.19 -11.78
C ALA A 157 20.72 16.03 -13.29
N LEU A 158 19.52 16.37 -13.76
CA LEU A 158 19.19 16.51 -15.18
C LEU A 158 18.89 17.97 -15.47
N GLU A 159 19.49 18.51 -16.53
CA GLU A 159 19.17 19.82 -17.08
C GLU A 159 18.40 19.64 -18.38
N VAL A 160 17.16 20.13 -18.43
CA VAL A 160 16.29 20.03 -19.61
C VAL A 160 15.60 21.37 -19.81
N GLY A 161 15.85 22.02 -20.95
CA GLY A 161 15.19 23.27 -21.32
C GLY A 161 15.20 24.34 -20.23
N GLY A 162 16.35 24.57 -19.58
CA GLY A 162 16.54 25.58 -18.52
C GLY A 162 16.08 25.19 -17.12
N ARG A 163 15.43 24.03 -16.96
CA ARG A 163 14.99 23.47 -15.67
C ARG A 163 15.95 22.39 -15.16
N THR A 164 16.18 22.42 -13.85
CA THR A 164 17.01 21.45 -13.14
C THR A 164 16.10 20.44 -12.44
N PHE A 165 16.36 19.16 -12.63
CA PHE A 165 15.73 18.06 -11.90
C PHE A 165 16.80 17.32 -11.11
N GLU A 166 16.81 17.50 -9.79
CA GLU A 166 17.64 16.72 -8.87
C GLU A 166 16.90 15.43 -8.50
N LEU A 167 17.38 14.31 -9.02
CA LEU A 167 16.90 12.97 -8.70
C LEU A 167 17.64 12.48 -7.46
N ILE A 168 16.91 12.06 -6.44
CA ILE A 168 17.48 11.71 -5.13
C ILE A 168 16.96 10.34 -4.73
N HIS A 169 17.85 9.39 -4.49
CA HIS A 169 17.50 8.09 -3.96
C HIS A 169 16.94 8.25 -2.54
N ALA A 170 15.72 7.77 -2.33
CA ALA A 170 14.99 7.85 -1.07
C ALA A 170 14.23 6.53 -0.86
N PRO A 171 14.96 5.45 -0.52
CA PRO A 171 14.38 4.12 -0.48
C PRO A 171 13.37 4.00 0.66
N GLU A 172 12.64 2.88 0.67
CA GLU A 172 11.86 2.41 1.82
C GLU A 172 10.57 3.22 2.04
N GLY A 173 10.05 3.79 0.95
CA GLY A 173 8.66 4.22 0.83
C GLY A 173 7.75 3.01 0.59
N GLU A 174 6.85 3.08 -0.40
CA GLU A 174 6.15 1.87 -0.86
C GLU A 174 7.07 0.85 -1.57
N THR A 175 8.29 1.23 -1.95
CA THR A 175 9.26 0.30 -2.53
C THR A 175 10.67 0.61 -2.05
N GLU A 176 11.56 -0.38 -2.18
CA GLU A 176 12.98 -0.25 -1.84
C GLU A 176 13.74 0.65 -2.84
N ASP A 177 13.24 0.81 -4.06
CA ASP A 177 13.90 1.54 -5.16
C ASP A 177 13.48 3.01 -5.31
N ASN A 178 12.71 3.54 -4.36
CA ASN A 178 12.05 4.82 -4.52
C ASN A 178 13.03 6.01 -4.70
N ILE A 179 12.70 6.92 -5.62
CA ILE A 179 13.44 8.16 -5.85
C ILE A 179 12.52 9.40 -5.78
N LEU A 180 13.10 10.52 -5.36
CA LEU A 180 12.48 11.85 -5.38
C LEU A 180 12.90 12.58 -6.65
N VAL A 181 12.03 13.47 -7.16
CA VAL A 181 12.35 14.42 -8.23
C VAL A 181 12.21 15.82 -7.67
N TRP A 182 13.33 16.50 -7.43
CA TRP A 182 13.38 17.84 -6.84
C TRP A 182 13.68 18.90 -7.90
N MET A 183 12.86 19.95 -7.95
CA MET A 183 13.03 21.11 -8.81
C MET A 183 13.45 22.31 -7.94
N PRO A 184 14.77 22.57 -7.77
CA PRO A 184 15.27 23.48 -6.74
C PRO A 184 14.92 24.95 -6.94
N LYS A 185 14.76 25.40 -8.20
CA LYS A 185 14.42 26.79 -8.53
C LYS A 185 12.94 27.06 -8.24
N GLU A 186 12.09 26.09 -8.58
CA GLU A 186 10.64 26.16 -8.46
C GLU A 186 10.14 25.76 -7.07
N LYS A 187 11.00 25.13 -6.25
CA LYS A 187 10.67 24.57 -4.93
C LYS A 187 9.57 23.51 -4.99
N ILE A 188 9.61 22.65 -6.02
CA ILE A 188 8.63 21.59 -6.24
C ILE A 188 9.30 20.22 -6.09
N VAL A 189 8.72 19.32 -5.28
CA VAL A 189 9.20 17.94 -5.14
C VAL A 189 8.13 16.93 -5.54
N PHE A 190 8.47 15.98 -6.41
CA PHE A 190 7.69 14.75 -6.61
C PHE A 190 8.27 13.66 -5.71
N THR A 191 7.39 13.02 -4.94
CA THR A 191 7.78 12.07 -3.89
C THR A 191 7.33 10.64 -4.18
N GLY A 192 6.59 10.41 -5.28
CA GLY A 192 5.95 9.12 -5.53
C GLY A 192 5.14 8.69 -4.30
N ASN A 193 5.33 7.44 -3.87
CA ASN A 193 4.74 6.94 -2.63
C ASN A 193 5.79 6.76 -1.54
N THR A 194 6.75 7.69 -1.44
CA THR A 194 7.68 7.76 -0.28
C THR A 194 6.91 7.69 1.03
N PHE A 195 5.72 8.32 1.10
CA PHE A 195 4.88 8.38 2.30
C PHE A 195 3.67 7.44 2.27
N GLY A 196 3.61 6.51 1.32
CA GLY A 196 2.40 5.76 1.02
C GLY A 196 1.47 6.47 0.03
N PRO A 197 0.38 5.79 -0.40
CA PRO A 197 -0.56 6.32 -1.38
C PRO A 197 -1.56 7.33 -0.80
N VAL A 198 -1.56 7.55 0.52
CA VAL A 198 -2.44 8.52 1.19
C VAL A 198 -1.61 9.42 2.07
N TRP A 199 -1.67 10.73 1.83
CA TRP A 199 -0.97 11.73 2.64
C TRP A 199 -1.50 11.75 4.09
N LEU A 200 -0.60 11.98 5.06
CA LEU A 200 -0.91 11.90 6.51
C LEU A 200 -1.55 10.56 6.91
N SER A 201 -1.13 9.46 6.28
CA SER A 201 -1.51 8.10 6.66
C SER A 201 -0.28 7.34 7.16
N MET A 202 -0.53 6.38 8.05
CA MET A 202 0.48 5.42 8.46
C MET A 202 0.99 4.65 7.22
N PRO A 203 2.31 4.68 6.89
CA PRO A 203 2.86 3.89 5.81
C PRO A 203 2.63 2.40 6.05
N PHE A 204 2.41 1.67 4.97
CA PHE A 204 2.43 0.22 5.03
C PHE A 204 3.89 -0.23 5.07
N LEU A 205 4.39 -0.73 6.20
CA LEU A 205 5.77 -1.24 6.24
C LEU A 205 5.90 -2.67 5.67
N ASN A 206 4.77 -3.38 5.53
CA ASN A 206 4.68 -4.63 4.78
C ASN A 206 3.23 -4.89 4.38
N THR A 207 2.90 -4.80 3.10
CA THR A 207 1.49 -4.84 2.63
C THR A 207 0.81 -6.18 2.91
N LEU A 208 -0.52 -6.17 3.10
CA LEU A 208 -1.33 -7.38 3.29
C LEU A 208 -1.23 -8.36 2.11
N ARG A 209 -0.98 -7.90 0.88
CA ARG A 209 -0.79 -8.80 -0.29
C ARG A 209 0.51 -9.61 -0.16
N GLY A 210 1.41 -9.20 0.72
CA GLY A 210 2.79 -9.64 0.79
C GLY A 210 3.68 -8.74 -0.06
N ASP A 211 4.82 -8.38 0.50
CA ASP A 211 5.89 -7.64 -0.16
C ASP A 211 7.19 -7.85 0.62
N LYS A 212 8.32 -7.35 0.10
CA LYS A 212 9.53 -7.23 0.91
C LYS A 212 9.26 -6.27 2.10
N PRO A 213 9.79 -6.54 3.31
CA PRO A 213 9.63 -5.64 4.44
C PRO A 213 10.33 -4.30 4.19
N ARG A 214 9.65 -3.20 4.48
CA ARG A 214 10.22 -1.84 4.42
C ARG A 214 10.76 -1.45 5.78
N ARG A 215 12.02 -1.02 5.84
CA ARG A 215 12.75 -0.72 7.08
C ARG A 215 12.39 0.66 7.60
N VAL A 216 11.88 0.69 8.83
CA VAL A 216 11.33 1.93 9.42
C VAL A 216 12.38 3.03 9.59
N ARG A 217 13.64 2.67 9.86
CA ARG A 217 14.73 3.65 10.01
C ARG A 217 15.10 4.31 8.70
N GLU A 218 15.11 3.56 7.61
CA GLU A 218 15.44 4.11 6.30
C GLU A 218 14.29 4.95 5.75
N TYR A 219 13.02 4.55 5.97
CA TYR A 219 11.86 5.40 5.71
C TYR A 219 11.99 6.78 6.39
N LEU A 220 12.36 6.82 7.68
CA LEU A 220 12.53 8.07 8.42
C LEU A 220 13.66 8.94 7.86
N LYS A 221 14.74 8.35 7.35
CA LYS A 221 15.80 9.09 6.65
C LYS A 221 15.30 9.67 5.32
N SER A 222 14.51 8.91 4.56
CA SER A 222 13.87 9.37 3.32
C SER A 222 12.90 10.52 3.58
N LEU A 223 12.11 10.45 4.67
CA LEU A 223 11.27 11.56 5.12
C LEU A 223 12.11 12.80 5.43
N ALA A 224 13.19 12.65 6.20
CA ALA A 224 14.09 13.76 6.53
C ALA A 224 14.70 14.39 5.26
N LYS A 225 15.09 13.59 4.26
CA LYS A 225 15.57 14.10 2.96
C LYS A 225 14.54 15.02 2.31
N VAL A 226 13.27 14.61 2.21
CA VAL A 226 12.19 15.43 1.63
C VAL A 226 11.99 16.72 2.44
N ARG A 227 11.97 16.59 3.75
CA ARG A 227 11.78 17.70 4.68
C ARG A 227 12.85 18.78 4.54
N ASP A 228 14.09 18.37 4.32
CA ASP A 228 15.24 19.29 4.20
C ASP A 228 15.27 20.04 2.86
N LEU A 229 14.50 19.61 1.85
CA LEU A 229 14.37 20.33 0.57
C LEU A 229 13.63 21.67 0.73
N GLY A 230 12.74 21.77 1.73
CA GLY A 230 11.95 22.98 1.97
C GLY A 230 11.02 23.35 0.81
N ALA A 231 10.33 22.36 0.24
CA ALA A 231 9.42 22.51 -0.88
C ALA A 231 8.23 23.44 -0.57
N GLU A 232 7.75 24.15 -1.58
CA GLU A 232 6.53 24.97 -1.55
C GLU A 232 5.34 24.24 -2.18
N ILE A 233 5.61 23.28 -3.09
CA ILE A 233 4.63 22.33 -3.63
C ILE A 233 5.22 20.93 -3.51
N LEU A 234 4.49 20.03 -2.86
CA LEU A 234 4.83 18.61 -2.76
C LEU A 234 3.78 17.81 -3.53
N ILE A 235 4.26 17.00 -4.48
CA ILE A 235 3.45 16.17 -5.36
C ILE A 235 3.70 14.71 -4.98
N THR A 236 2.65 14.00 -4.61
CA THR A 236 2.65 12.56 -4.26
C THR A 236 2.39 11.71 -5.49
N GLY A 237 2.41 10.38 -5.37
CA GLY A 237 1.95 9.48 -6.44
C GLY A 237 0.44 9.50 -6.63
N HIS A 238 -0.33 9.97 -5.65
CA HIS A 238 -1.80 9.89 -5.63
C HIS A 238 -2.40 11.24 -5.23
N GLY A 239 -3.59 11.54 -5.73
CA GLY A 239 -4.39 12.68 -5.28
C GLY A 239 -3.83 14.05 -5.66
N ASP A 240 -4.24 15.08 -4.92
CA ASP A 240 -3.87 16.48 -5.19
C ASP A 240 -2.52 16.86 -4.56
N PRO A 241 -1.77 17.79 -5.18
CA PRO A 241 -0.58 18.35 -4.57
C PRO A 241 -0.85 19.02 -3.21
N ILE A 242 0.14 18.94 -2.32
CA ILE A 242 0.16 19.66 -1.05
C ILE A 242 0.89 20.98 -1.31
N VAL A 243 0.21 22.09 -1.05
CA VAL A 243 0.73 23.45 -1.33
C VAL A 243 0.93 24.21 -0.02
N GLY A 244 2.06 24.91 0.07
CA GLY A 244 2.44 25.78 1.17
C GLY A 244 3.55 25.17 2.02
N LYS A 245 4.70 25.85 2.06
CA LYS A 245 5.91 25.41 2.77
C LYS A 245 5.66 25.05 4.23
N ASP A 246 4.94 25.91 4.96
CA ASP A 246 4.69 25.70 6.39
C ASP A 246 3.78 24.49 6.63
N ARG A 247 2.74 24.32 5.80
CA ARG A 247 1.86 23.14 5.84
C ARG A 247 2.63 21.86 5.54
N ILE A 248 3.44 21.86 4.48
CA ILE A 248 4.26 20.70 4.10
C ILE A 248 5.20 20.34 5.26
N ARG A 249 5.84 21.35 5.87
CA ARG A 249 6.74 21.14 7.01
C ARG A 249 6.01 20.54 8.22
N GLU A 250 4.86 21.11 8.59
CA GLU A 250 4.03 20.63 9.69
C GLU A 250 3.59 19.17 9.47
N ASP A 251 3.11 18.86 8.27
CA ASP A 251 2.65 17.52 7.90
C ASP A 251 3.80 16.49 7.96
N LEU A 252 4.99 16.85 7.44
CA LEU A 252 6.18 15.99 7.50
C LEU A 252 6.67 15.77 8.94
N ASP A 253 6.72 16.83 9.76
CA ASP A 253 7.11 16.72 11.17
C ASP A 253 6.11 15.84 11.96
N ARG A 254 4.80 15.92 11.64
CA ARG A 254 3.77 15.06 12.23
C ARG A 254 3.93 13.60 11.82
N MET A 255 4.19 13.32 10.54
CA MET A 255 4.45 11.95 10.07
C MET A 255 5.72 11.36 10.70
N GLU A 256 6.80 12.14 10.81
CA GLU A 256 8.02 11.71 11.50
C GLU A 256 7.76 11.37 12.96
N ALA A 257 7.03 12.24 13.67
CA ALA A 257 6.68 12.03 15.07
C ALA A 257 5.83 10.75 15.25
N ALA A 258 4.84 10.54 14.39
CA ALA A 258 3.97 9.37 14.43
C ALA A 258 4.75 8.06 14.22
N VAL A 259 5.53 7.99 13.14
CA VAL A 259 6.30 6.79 12.77
C VAL A 259 7.39 6.50 13.79
N THR A 260 8.08 7.55 14.28
CA THR A 260 9.06 7.44 15.37
C THR A 260 8.41 6.90 16.64
N TYR A 261 7.23 7.38 16.99
CA TYR A 261 6.50 6.90 18.17
C TYR A 261 6.14 5.42 18.06
N VAL A 262 5.58 4.96 16.93
CA VAL A 262 5.24 3.54 16.74
C VAL A 262 6.48 2.66 16.85
N ARG A 263 7.59 3.10 16.25
CA ARG A 263 8.89 2.41 16.36
C ARG A 263 9.34 2.31 17.81
N ASP A 264 9.41 3.43 18.52
CA ASP A 264 9.95 3.47 19.87
C ASP A 264 9.03 2.73 20.85
N TYR A 265 7.71 2.88 20.73
CA TYR A 265 6.73 2.08 21.47
C TYR A 265 6.98 0.57 21.30
N THR A 266 7.21 0.13 20.06
CA THR A 266 7.48 -1.28 19.75
C THR A 266 8.78 -1.75 20.40
N LEU A 267 9.87 -0.99 20.25
CA LEU A 267 11.19 -1.35 20.78
C LEU A 267 11.25 -1.31 22.32
N GLU A 268 10.60 -0.34 22.96
CA GLU A 268 10.47 -0.33 24.43
C GLU A 268 9.61 -1.50 24.91
N GLY A 269 8.57 -1.85 24.16
CA GLY A 269 7.74 -3.03 24.38
C GLY A 269 8.54 -4.33 24.37
N MET A 270 9.36 -4.52 23.34
CA MET A 270 10.30 -5.65 23.23
C MET A 270 11.25 -5.70 24.42
N LYS A 271 11.86 -4.56 24.79
CA LYS A 271 12.76 -4.47 25.95
C LYS A 271 12.07 -4.81 27.27
N ALA A 272 10.79 -4.50 27.39
CA ALA A 272 9.97 -4.82 28.55
C ALA A 272 9.45 -6.27 28.58
N GLY A 273 9.76 -7.09 27.57
CA GLY A 273 9.31 -8.47 27.49
C GLY A 273 7.83 -8.64 27.13
N LYS A 274 7.18 -7.59 26.59
CA LYS A 274 5.83 -7.70 26.05
C LYS A 274 5.84 -8.48 24.74
N THR A 275 4.79 -9.25 24.50
CA THR A 275 4.55 -9.92 23.21
C THR A 275 4.11 -8.93 22.14
N VAL A 276 4.27 -9.30 20.87
CA VAL A 276 3.76 -8.48 19.75
C VAL A 276 2.25 -8.25 19.86
N HIS A 277 1.49 -9.24 20.34
CA HIS A 277 0.04 -9.15 20.46
C HIS A 277 -0.41 -8.18 21.56
N GLU A 278 0.28 -8.17 22.71
CA GLU A 278 0.04 -7.17 23.76
C GLU A 278 0.32 -5.75 23.25
N LEU A 279 1.39 -5.58 22.46
CA LEU A 279 1.74 -4.28 21.89
C LEU A 279 0.73 -3.81 20.84
N MET A 280 0.30 -4.69 19.94
CA MET A 280 -0.73 -4.38 18.95
C MET A 280 -2.06 -4.00 19.60
N ALA A 281 -2.49 -4.74 20.64
CA ALA A 281 -3.76 -4.51 21.31
C ALA A 281 -3.76 -3.25 22.19
N GLY A 282 -2.62 -2.91 22.80
CA GLY A 282 -2.48 -1.74 23.67
C GLY A 282 -1.97 -0.47 22.97
N PHE A 283 -1.78 -0.49 21.64
CA PHE A 283 -1.24 0.66 20.93
C PHE A 283 -2.26 1.80 20.85
N GLU A 284 -1.85 2.97 21.30
CA GLU A 284 -2.56 4.23 21.10
C GLU A 284 -1.56 5.36 20.82
N PHE A 285 -1.92 6.25 19.90
CA PHE A 285 -1.15 7.46 19.67
C PHE A 285 -1.33 8.47 20.81
N PRO A 286 -0.26 9.21 21.18
CA PRO A 286 -0.40 10.47 21.88
C PRO A 286 -1.24 11.44 21.04
N GLY A 287 -2.14 12.18 21.66
CA GLY A 287 -3.18 12.92 20.93
C GLY A 287 -2.68 13.87 19.82
N ASN A 288 -1.50 14.47 19.97
CA ASN A 288 -0.96 15.43 19.00
C ASN A 288 -0.16 14.81 17.85
N VAL A 289 0.13 13.51 17.87
CA VAL A 289 0.96 12.85 16.84
C VAL A 289 0.20 11.86 15.97
N ALA A 290 -1.10 11.63 16.23
CA ALA A 290 -1.88 10.68 15.46
C ALA A 290 -1.96 11.05 13.98
N ILE A 291 -1.76 10.08 13.09
CA ILE A 291 -2.02 10.17 11.64
C ILE A 291 -3.06 9.09 11.27
N GLY A 292 -3.60 9.15 10.05
CA GLY A 292 -4.69 8.27 9.63
C GLY A 292 -4.26 6.82 9.38
N ASP A 293 -5.18 5.88 9.54
CA ASP A 293 -5.00 4.46 9.22
C ASP A 293 -5.77 4.09 7.94
N PHE A 294 -5.46 4.74 6.81
CA PHE A 294 -6.25 4.61 5.57
C PHE A 294 -5.78 3.47 4.65
N HIS A 295 -4.50 3.12 4.72
CA HIS A 295 -3.90 2.01 3.98
C HIS A 295 -3.09 1.12 4.91
N GLY A 296 -1.97 1.64 5.44
CA GLY A 296 -1.33 1.08 6.61
C GLY A 296 -2.17 1.33 7.86
N LYS A 297 -1.78 0.68 8.97
CA LYS A 297 -2.43 0.82 10.27
C LYS A 297 -1.35 0.84 11.35
N ALA A 298 -1.45 1.73 12.33
CA ALA A 298 -0.41 1.86 13.36
C ALA A 298 -0.17 0.56 14.14
N SER A 299 -1.24 -0.16 14.49
CA SER A 299 -1.11 -1.48 15.14
C SER A 299 -0.50 -2.54 14.21
N TRP A 300 -0.66 -2.44 12.89
CA TRP A 300 0.04 -3.33 11.96
C TRP A 300 1.52 -2.95 11.82
N ALA A 301 1.84 -1.65 11.85
CA ALA A 301 3.21 -1.18 11.85
C ALA A 301 3.99 -1.67 13.08
N VAL A 302 3.34 -1.79 14.26
CA VAL A 302 3.94 -2.48 15.43
C VAL A 302 4.41 -3.88 15.06
N LYS A 303 3.57 -4.67 14.37
CA LYS A 303 3.93 -6.03 13.94
C LYS A 303 5.04 -6.05 12.89
N SER A 304 5.00 -5.15 11.92
CA SER A 304 6.04 -5.04 10.89
C SER A 304 7.39 -4.67 11.51
N ILE A 305 7.42 -3.68 12.40
CA ILE A 305 8.64 -3.24 13.11
C ILE A 305 9.14 -4.35 14.02
N TRP A 306 8.26 -5.03 14.77
CA TRP A 306 8.66 -6.21 15.56
C TRP A 306 9.39 -7.24 14.70
N ARG A 307 8.82 -7.57 13.53
CA ARG A 307 9.41 -8.53 12.58
C ARG A 307 10.73 -8.10 11.97
N GLU A 308 10.97 -6.80 11.82
CA GLU A 308 12.28 -6.26 11.41
C GLU A 308 13.40 -6.74 12.35
N TYR A 309 13.11 -6.92 13.65
CA TYR A 309 14.09 -7.34 14.65
C TYR A 309 13.98 -8.81 15.06
N SER A 310 12.77 -9.39 15.05
CA SER A 310 12.57 -10.78 15.46
C SER A 310 12.82 -11.80 14.34
N GLY A 311 12.70 -11.38 13.09
CA GLY A 311 12.72 -12.29 11.94
C GLY A 311 11.53 -13.25 11.94
N TRP A 312 11.72 -14.40 11.29
CA TRP A 312 10.68 -15.42 11.06
C TRP A 312 10.37 -16.28 12.30
N PHE A 313 11.33 -16.45 13.22
CA PHE A 313 11.18 -17.37 14.35
C PHE A 313 10.44 -16.71 15.50
N HIS A 314 9.26 -17.23 15.83
CA HIS A 314 8.44 -16.74 16.93
C HIS A 314 8.69 -17.56 18.21
N TYR A 315 9.37 -16.99 19.20
CA TYR A 315 9.70 -17.70 20.45
C TYR A 315 8.46 -18.20 21.21
N GLU A 316 7.36 -17.46 21.14
CA GLU A 316 6.09 -17.84 21.78
C GLU A 316 5.46 -19.09 21.16
N ASP A 317 5.74 -19.33 19.88
CA ASP A 317 5.19 -20.46 19.12
C ASP A 317 5.99 -21.76 19.32
N GLY A 318 7.20 -21.65 19.88
CA GLY A 318 8.00 -22.76 20.38
C GLY A 318 8.72 -23.58 19.30
N THR A 319 9.14 -24.79 19.68
CA THR A 319 9.99 -25.67 18.87
C THR A 319 9.41 -26.02 17.49
N THR A 320 8.08 -26.00 17.33
CA THR A 320 7.44 -26.37 16.06
C THR A 320 7.75 -25.41 14.92
N GLU A 321 8.08 -24.15 15.19
CA GLU A 321 8.47 -23.18 14.16
C GLU A 321 9.75 -23.60 13.41
N LEU A 322 10.58 -24.46 13.99
CA LEU A 322 11.79 -24.99 13.34
C LEU A 322 11.49 -26.03 12.25
N TYR A 323 10.26 -26.55 12.18
CA TYR A 323 9.93 -27.73 11.38
C TYR A 323 8.74 -27.47 10.45
N GLY A 324 8.70 -28.18 9.33
CA GLY A 324 7.68 -28.00 8.29
C GLY A 324 6.30 -28.61 8.61
N VAL A 325 6.03 -29.02 9.85
CA VAL A 325 4.73 -29.57 10.26
C VAL A 325 3.84 -28.41 10.74
N PRO A 326 2.77 -28.06 10.02
CA PRO A 326 1.94 -26.92 10.37
C PRO A 326 1.07 -27.22 11.59
N ARG A 327 0.68 -26.18 12.34
CA ARG A 327 -0.30 -26.28 13.45
C ARG A 327 -1.61 -26.94 13.04
N SER A 328 -2.02 -26.76 11.78
CA SER A 328 -3.22 -27.37 11.23
C SER A 328 -3.18 -28.90 11.19
N SER A 329 -2.00 -29.54 11.34
CA SER A 329 -1.90 -31.00 11.34
C SER A 329 -2.62 -31.67 12.51
N VAL A 330 -2.87 -30.94 13.61
CA VAL A 330 -3.57 -31.44 14.79
C VAL A 330 -4.99 -30.90 14.93
N TYR A 331 -5.52 -30.14 13.96
CA TYR A 331 -6.87 -29.58 14.05
C TYR A 331 -7.94 -30.68 14.12
N GLY A 332 -7.72 -31.81 13.44
CA GLY A 332 -8.57 -33.00 13.56
C GLY A 332 -8.61 -33.54 15.00
N ASP A 333 -7.45 -33.70 15.65
CA ASP A 333 -7.35 -34.16 17.03
C ASP A 333 -8.06 -33.20 18.00
N LEU A 334 -7.86 -31.88 17.82
CA LEU A 334 -8.52 -30.86 18.63
C LEU A 334 -10.05 -30.89 18.45
N ALA A 335 -10.53 -31.10 17.22
CA ALA A 335 -11.95 -31.24 16.96
C ALA A 335 -12.51 -32.51 17.58
N GLU A 336 -11.83 -33.65 17.48
CA GLU A 336 -12.23 -34.90 18.14
C GLU A 336 -12.35 -34.72 19.66
N LEU A 337 -11.33 -34.15 20.29
CA LEU A 337 -11.31 -33.88 21.74
C LEU A 337 -12.42 -32.91 22.17
N ALA A 338 -12.80 -31.96 21.32
CA ALA A 338 -13.89 -31.02 21.58
C ALA A 338 -15.29 -31.62 21.38
N GLY A 339 -15.41 -32.82 20.81
CA GLY A 339 -16.69 -33.46 20.47
C GLY A 339 -17.20 -33.10 19.06
N GLY A 340 -16.30 -32.74 18.15
CA GLY A 340 -16.55 -32.44 16.74
C GLY A 340 -16.44 -30.96 16.37
N ALA A 341 -16.34 -30.68 15.07
CA ALA A 341 -16.22 -29.31 14.54
C ALA A 341 -17.41 -28.42 14.94
N ALA A 342 -18.62 -28.96 14.99
CA ALA A 342 -19.82 -28.24 15.44
C ALA A 342 -19.72 -27.75 16.91
N LYS A 343 -18.99 -28.48 17.78
CA LYS A 343 -18.78 -28.05 19.17
C LYS A 343 -17.80 -26.88 19.28
N LEU A 344 -16.77 -26.86 18.43
CA LEU A 344 -15.90 -25.70 18.28
C LEU A 344 -16.68 -24.49 17.76
N ALA A 345 -17.57 -24.68 16.77
CA ALA A 345 -18.44 -23.64 16.25
C ALA A 345 -19.40 -23.08 17.33
N GLU A 346 -19.97 -23.94 18.18
CA GLU A 346 -20.80 -23.53 19.33
C GLU A 346 -20.01 -22.61 20.28
N ARG A 347 -18.77 -22.97 20.62
CA ARG A 347 -17.90 -22.10 21.45
C ARG A 347 -17.53 -20.82 20.71
N ALA A 348 -17.29 -20.88 19.41
CA ALA A 348 -17.01 -19.70 18.59
C ALA A 348 -18.20 -18.73 18.60
N ARG A 349 -19.43 -19.25 18.50
CA ARG A 349 -20.67 -18.47 18.63
C ARG A 349 -20.78 -17.77 19.98
N GLN A 350 -20.41 -18.45 21.07
CA GLN A 350 -20.38 -17.86 22.42
C GLN A 350 -19.37 -16.69 22.48
N LYS A 351 -18.16 -16.88 21.97
CA LYS A 351 -17.13 -15.82 21.91
C LYS A 351 -17.59 -14.62 21.10
N LEU A 352 -18.26 -14.86 19.97
CA LEU A 352 -18.85 -13.78 19.19
C LEU A 352 -19.93 -13.02 19.98
N GLY A 353 -20.78 -13.74 20.72
CA GLY A 353 -21.78 -13.13 21.61
C GLY A 353 -21.18 -12.31 22.76
N GLU A 354 -19.95 -12.61 23.17
CA GLU A 354 -19.15 -11.81 24.11
C GLU A 354 -18.46 -10.60 23.46
N GLY A 355 -18.65 -10.36 22.16
CA GLY A 355 -17.98 -9.30 21.42
C GLY A 355 -16.51 -9.58 21.10
N LYS A 356 -16.10 -10.86 21.03
CA LYS A 356 -14.71 -11.30 20.78
C LYS A 356 -14.59 -12.00 19.42
N PRO A 357 -14.72 -11.27 18.30
CA PRO A 357 -14.76 -11.88 16.97
C PRO A 357 -13.45 -12.57 16.59
N LEU A 358 -12.28 -12.05 16.99
CA LEU A 358 -10.99 -12.69 16.67
C LEU A 358 -10.80 -14.03 17.40
N GLU A 359 -11.22 -14.14 18.66
CA GLU A 359 -11.24 -15.43 19.37
C GLU A 359 -12.21 -16.43 18.73
N ALA A 360 -13.36 -15.94 18.24
CA ALA A 360 -14.30 -16.76 17.49
C ALA A 360 -13.67 -17.27 16.18
N LEU A 361 -12.94 -16.42 15.45
CA LEU A 361 -12.26 -16.80 14.21
C LEU A 361 -11.21 -17.89 14.43
N HIS A 362 -10.39 -17.79 15.49
CA HIS A 362 -9.44 -18.86 15.83
C HIS A 362 -10.10 -20.23 16.01
N LEU A 363 -11.28 -20.27 16.64
CA LEU A 363 -12.04 -21.51 16.82
C LEU A 363 -12.64 -22.00 15.50
N THR A 364 -13.12 -21.10 14.64
CA THR A 364 -13.62 -21.48 13.31
C THR A 364 -12.51 -21.99 12.41
N ASP A 365 -11.27 -21.47 12.51
CA ASP A 365 -10.13 -21.97 11.74
C ASP A 365 -9.80 -23.43 12.08
N ILE A 366 -9.87 -23.79 13.37
CA ILE A 366 -9.69 -25.18 13.81
C ILE A 366 -10.86 -26.05 13.31
N ALA A 367 -12.10 -25.58 13.50
CA ALA A 367 -13.30 -26.32 13.10
C ALA A 367 -13.32 -26.61 11.59
N LEU A 368 -13.05 -25.59 10.77
CA LEU A 368 -13.06 -25.70 9.30
C LEU A 368 -11.82 -26.42 8.78
N GLY A 369 -10.68 -26.34 9.46
CA GLY A 369 -9.53 -27.16 9.09
C GLY A 369 -9.74 -28.65 9.37
N ALA A 370 -10.53 -29.00 10.39
CA ALA A 370 -10.93 -30.38 10.65
C ALA A 370 -12.08 -30.85 9.71
N GLN A 371 -13.06 -29.98 9.47
CA GLN A 371 -14.24 -30.26 8.65
C GLN A 371 -14.61 -29.03 7.81
N PRO A 372 -14.06 -28.89 6.58
CA PRO A 372 -14.20 -27.67 5.76
C PRO A 372 -15.63 -27.23 5.43
N GLY A 373 -16.58 -28.17 5.43
CA GLY A 373 -17.99 -27.91 5.16
C GLY A 373 -18.88 -27.77 6.40
N GLU A 374 -18.31 -27.62 7.60
CA GLU A 374 -19.10 -27.45 8.82
C GLU A 374 -19.87 -26.12 8.78
N LYS A 375 -21.16 -26.22 8.42
CA LYS A 375 -22.02 -25.05 8.16
C LYS A 375 -22.05 -24.08 9.34
N SER A 376 -22.16 -24.60 10.56
CA SER A 376 -22.22 -23.75 11.76
C SER A 376 -20.93 -22.95 11.98
N ALA A 377 -19.77 -23.49 11.61
CA ALA A 377 -18.50 -22.77 11.67
C ALA A 377 -18.39 -21.69 10.58
N LEU A 378 -18.86 -21.98 9.36
CA LEU A 378 -18.94 -20.99 8.28
C LEU A 378 -19.84 -19.80 8.66
N GLU A 379 -21.03 -20.07 9.19
CA GLU A 379 -21.94 -19.03 9.69
C GLU A 379 -21.27 -18.17 10.77
N VAL A 380 -20.53 -18.79 11.71
CA VAL A 380 -19.78 -18.03 12.72
C VAL A 380 -18.67 -17.19 12.12
N LYS A 381 -17.91 -17.74 11.16
CA LYS A 381 -16.82 -17.05 10.50
C LYS A 381 -17.33 -15.81 9.75
N ARG A 382 -18.46 -15.93 9.03
CA ARG A 382 -19.14 -14.82 8.34
C ARG A 382 -19.50 -13.72 9.32
N ASP A 383 -20.25 -14.05 10.36
CA ASP A 383 -20.77 -13.06 11.30
C ASP A 383 -19.64 -12.40 12.12
N ALA A 384 -18.58 -13.12 12.45
CA ALA A 384 -17.39 -12.56 13.08
C ALA A 384 -16.64 -11.58 12.15
N SER A 385 -16.52 -11.92 10.86
CA SER A 385 -15.92 -11.04 9.85
C SER A 385 -16.77 -9.78 9.63
N GLN A 386 -18.09 -9.91 9.64
CA GLN A 386 -19.03 -8.78 9.56
C GLN A 386 -18.90 -7.85 10.77
N MET A 387 -18.81 -8.41 11.98
CA MET A 387 -18.57 -7.62 13.20
C MET A 387 -17.24 -6.85 13.13
N LEU A 388 -16.16 -7.47 12.64
CA LEU A 388 -14.89 -6.79 12.45
C LEU A 388 -14.98 -5.67 11.40
N LEU A 389 -15.72 -5.89 10.31
CA LEU A 389 -15.93 -4.90 9.27
C LEU A 389 -16.65 -3.67 9.84
N GLU A 390 -17.72 -3.88 10.62
CA GLU A 390 -18.44 -2.82 11.30
C GLU A 390 -17.54 -2.07 12.31
N GLN A 391 -16.77 -2.80 13.13
CA GLN A 391 -15.84 -2.22 14.12
C GLN A 391 -14.71 -1.42 13.47
N SER A 392 -14.25 -1.82 12.27
CA SER A 392 -13.20 -1.10 11.53
C SER A 392 -13.66 0.27 11.03
N GLY A 393 -14.97 0.52 10.94
CA GLY A 393 -15.55 1.75 10.42
C GLY A 393 -15.33 1.99 8.92
N GLY A 394 -14.73 1.03 8.19
CA GLY A 394 -14.54 1.10 6.74
C GLY A 394 -13.52 2.13 6.27
N ALA A 395 -12.67 2.67 7.17
CA ALA A 395 -11.71 3.72 6.81
C ALA A 395 -10.42 3.16 6.18
N ASN A 396 -9.94 2.02 6.67
CA ASN A 396 -8.77 1.35 6.12
C ASN A 396 -9.16 0.50 4.91
N LEU A 397 -8.64 0.82 3.72
CA LEU A 397 -9.02 0.11 2.50
C LEU A 397 -8.66 -1.38 2.56
N SER A 398 -7.44 -1.71 3.01
CA SER A 398 -6.95 -3.08 2.98
C SER A 398 -7.69 -3.99 3.96
N GLU A 399 -8.00 -3.49 5.17
CA GLU A 399 -8.84 -4.20 6.15
C GLU A 399 -10.26 -4.42 5.61
N THR A 400 -10.85 -3.36 5.06
CA THR A 400 -12.21 -3.36 4.52
C THR A 400 -12.35 -4.36 3.38
N MET A 401 -11.45 -4.32 2.40
CA MET A 401 -11.53 -5.19 1.23
C MET A 401 -11.20 -6.63 1.57
N TRP A 402 -10.25 -6.87 2.47
CA TRP A 402 -9.99 -8.22 2.99
C TRP A 402 -11.25 -8.83 3.62
N LEU A 403 -11.89 -8.11 4.55
CA LEU A 403 -13.07 -8.60 5.27
C LEU A 403 -14.25 -8.83 4.32
N ARG A 404 -14.50 -7.90 3.38
CA ARG A 404 -15.54 -8.07 2.35
C ARG A 404 -15.29 -9.30 1.48
N SER A 405 -14.05 -9.54 1.07
CA SER A 405 -13.69 -10.72 0.27
C SER A 405 -13.85 -12.01 1.06
N GLU A 406 -13.45 -12.05 2.34
CA GLU A 406 -13.68 -13.21 3.21
C GLU A 406 -15.18 -13.48 3.36
N ILE A 407 -16.00 -12.46 3.61
CA ILE A 407 -17.46 -12.60 3.75
C ILE A 407 -18.06 -13.18 2.46
N ALA A 408 -17.74 -12.62 1.30
CA ALA A 408 -18.26 -13.10 0.02
C ALA A 408 -17.85 -14.55 -0.30
N GLU A 409 -16.60 -14.94 0.03
CA GLU A 409 -16.14 -16.33 -0.12
C GLU A 409 -16.92 -17.30 0.80
N ILE A 410 -17.21 -16.88 2.03
CA ILE A 410 -17.96 -17.68 3.00
C ILE A 410 -19.44 -17.80 2.59
N GLU A 411 -20.07 -16.71 2.15
CA GLU A 411 -21.46 -16.70 1.64
C GLU A 411 -21.60 -17.63 0.43
N LYS A 412 -20.63 -17.61 -0.49
CA LYS A 412 -20.58 -18.56 -1.60
C LYS A 412 -20.48 -20.01 -1.11
N ALA A 413 -19.67 -20.29 -0.09
CA ALA A 413 -19.55 -21.63 0.50
C ALA A 413 -20.84 -22.09 1.22
N LEU A 414 -21.63 -21.14 1.74
CA LEU A 414 -22.94 -21.39 2.34
C LEU A 414 -24.08 -21.51 1.29
N GLY A 415 -23.83 -21.15 0.03
CA GLY A 415 -24.84 -21.11 -1.02
C GLY A 415 -25.74 -19.87 -0.96
N GLU A 416 -25.24 -18.77 -0.41
CA GLU A 416 -25.97 -17.51 -0.17
C GLU A 416 -25.60 -16.39 -1.18
N GLY A 417 -24.59 -16.63 -2.04
CA GLY A 417 -23.99 -15.62 -2.93
C GLY A 417 -24.41 -15.65 -4.39
#